data_AF-A0A6P6U3Z7-F1
#
_entry.id   AF-A0A6P6U3Z7-F1
#
_cell.length_a   1.000
_cell.length_b   1.000
_cell.length_c   1.000
_cell.angle_alpha   90.00
_cell.angle_beta   90.00
_cell.angle_gamma   90.00
#
_symmetry.space_group_name_H-M   'P 1'
#
loop_
_entity.id
_entity.type
_entity.pdbx_description
1 polymer ?
#
loop_
_entity_poly.entity_id
_entity_poly.type
_entity_poly.pdbx_seq_one_letter_code
_entity_poly.pdbx_strand_id
1 'polypeptide(L)'
;MASSVSGTIVPRFTADTLRSAAKLSQGCHVVPVRLRRAIKKYLREKEDPHMKRKVLSLSESFHEVKEVNLLLPRSTSKELVEDPLKSMQSSKRWKIKSAYGDIGLKYRDDETIAYVASRMPAVYAACYRVLSEVKRRLPDFSPAKVLDFGAGTGSAMWALREVWPKSMEKINLIEPSQSMQRAGQRLIKGKYMLHCLSSNNPYVLTRLTSSFSCLRMESYRVL
;
A
#
# COMPACT_ATOMS: atom_id res chain seq x y z
N MET A 1 37.88 -7.04 23.91
CA MET A 1 38.29 -6.52 22.59
C MET A 1 37.03 -6.26 21.77
N ALA A 2 36.41 -5.09 21.93
CA ALA A 2 35.24 -4.69 21.15
C ALA A 2 35.72 -3.99 19.88
N SER A 3 35.61 -4.66 18.73
CA SER A 3 35.91 -4.06 17.44
C SER A 3 34.78 -3.09 17.05
N SER A 4 35.15 -1.83 16.91
CA SER A 4 34.29 -0.74 16.42
C SER A 4 33.71 -1.09 15.05
N VAL A 5 32.38 -1.22 14.98
CA VAL A 5 31.64 -1.25 13.71
C VAL A 5 31.82 0.11 13.05
N SER A 6 32.63 0.15 11.99
CA SER A 6 32.82 1.32 11.14
C SER A 6 31.46 1.83 10.68
N GLY A 7 31.15 3.09 11.01
CA GLY A 7 29.88 3.73 10.72
C GLY A 7 29.46 3.56 9.28
N THR A 8 28.36 2.86 9.07
CA THR A 8 27.70 2.74 7.76
C THR A 8 27.29 4.15 7.35
N ILE A 9 27.89 4.68 6.28
CA ILE A 9 27.51 5.97 5.71
C ILE A 9 26.06 5.81 5.22
N VAL A 10 25.11 6.23 6.04
CA VAL A 10 23.71 6.36 5.63
C VAL A 10 23.70 7.41 4.52
N PRO A 11 23.24 7.09 3.29
CA PRO A 11 23.20 8.05 2.21
C PRO A 11 22.30 9.22 2.63
N ARG A 12 22.90 10.37 2.93
CA ARG A 12 22.13 11.57 3.27
C ARG A 12 21.43 12.05 2.01
N PHE A 13 20.13 12.33 2.10
CA PHE A 13 19.38 13.03 1.06
C PHE A 13 19.92 14.46 0.94
N THR A 14 20.91 14.65 0.07
CA THR A 14 21.45 15.96 -0.29
C THR A 14 20.61 16.62 -1.39
N ALA A 15 20.69 17.94 -1.51
CA ALA A 15 20.03 18.67 -2.58
C ALA A 15 20.44 18.16 -3.98
N ASP A 16 21.69 17.72 -4.15
CA ASP A 16 22.19 17.19 -5.42
C ASP A 16 21.70 15.77 -5.71
N THR A 17 21.52 14.93 -4.69
CA THR A 17 20.87 13.61 -4.88
C THR A 17 19.39 13.76 -5.20
N LEU A 18 18.69 14.75 -4.62
CA LEU A 18 17.31 15.08 -4.97
C LEU A 18 17.20 15.63 -6.41
N ARG A 19 18.08 16.57 -6.81
CA ARG A 19 18.12 17.09 -8.18
C ARG A 19 18.43 16.01 -9.20
N SER A 20 19.38 15.12 -8.90
CA SER A 20 19.70 13.98 -9.76
C SER A 20 18.53 13.02 -9.88
N ALA A 21 17.81 12.76 -8.77
CA ALA A 21 16.60 11.94 -8.79
C ALA A 21 15.44 12.58 -9.59
N ALA A 22 15.28 13.90 -9.53
CA ALA A 22 14.27 14.63 -10.31
C ALA A 22 14.50 14.54 -11.83
N LYS A 23 15.76 14.41 -12.26
CA LYS A 23 16.13 14.14 -13.66
C LYS A 23 15.84 12.71 -14.12
N LEU A 24 15.50 11.80 -13.21
CA LEU A 24 15.14 10.42 -13.54
C LEU A 24 13.65 10.26 -13.91
N SER A 25 12.97 11.32 -14.37
CA SER A 25 11.62 11.21 -14.92
C SER A 25 11.65 10.35 -16.18
N GLN A 26 11.56 9.03 -15.98
CA GLN A 26 11.21 8.08 -17.02
C GLN A 26 9.79 8.44 -17.46
N GLY A 27 9.55 8.52 -18.77
CA GLY A 27 8.25 8.90 -19.32
C GLY A 27 7.09 7.96 -18.91
N CYS A 28 6.02 7.95 -19.69
CA CYS A 28 4.86 7.10 -19.39
C CYS A 28 5.27 5.62 -19.26
N HIS A 29 5.10 5.03 -18.07
CA HIS A 29 5.40 3.62 -17.87
C HIS A 29 4.27 2.77 -18.48
N VAL A 30 4.65 1.91 -19.41
CA VAL A 30 3.71 1.02 -20.10
C VAL A 30 3.39 -0.18 -19.21
N VAL A 31 2.12 -0.29 -18.80
CA VAL A 31 1.62 -1.44 -18.05
C VAL A 31 1.91 -2.76 -18.81
N PRO A 32 2.48 -3.79 -18.14
CA PRO A 32 2.79 -5.07 -18.77
C PRO A 32 1.58 -5.71 -19.43
N VAL A 33 1.83 -6.43 -20.53
CA VAL A 33 0.78 -7.08 -21.33
C VAL A 33 -0.10 -8.00 -20.47
N ARG A 34 0.49 -8.70 -19.49
CA ARG A 34 -0.22 -9.59 -18.57
C ARG A 34 -1.24 -8.83 -17.72
N LEU A 35 -0.83 -7.74 -17.08
CA LEU A 35 -1.72 -6.90 -16.27
C LEU A 35 -2.78 -6.23 -17.14
N ARG A 36 -2.39 -5.68 -18.31
CA ARG A 36 -3.33 -5.08 -19.25
C ARG A 36 -4.41 -6.06 -19.71
N ARG A 37 -4.04 -7.31 -20.00
CA ARG A 37 -4.99 -8.38 -20.36
C ARG A 37 -5.90 -8.75 -19.19
N ALA A 38 -5.36 -8.83 -17.97
CA ALA A 38 -6.15 -9.09 -16.77
C ALA A 38 -7.19 -7.99 -16.51
N ILE A 39 -6.79 -6.72 -16.57
CA ILE A 39 -7.70 -5.56 -16.44
C ILE A 39 -8.77 -5.61 -17.53
N LYS A 40 -8.38 -5.75 -18.81
CA LYS A 40 -9.33 -5.83 -19.92
C LYS A 40 -10.33 -6.99 -19.76
N LYS A 41 -9.86 -8.15 -19.29
CA LYS A 41 -10.74 -9.29 -19.01
C LYS A 41 -11.72 -8.96 -17.88
N TYR A 42 -11.20 -8.47 -16.76
CA TYR A 42 -12.01 -8.09 -15.59
C TYR A 42 -13.10 -7.08 -15.96
N LEU A 43 -12.77 -6.04 -16.72
CA LEU A 43 -13.73 -4.99 -17.10
C LEU A 43 -14.79 -5.51 -18.08
N ARG A 44 -14.44 -6.42 -19.00
CA ARG A 44 -15.43 -7.02 -19.91
C ARG A 44 -16.46 -7.87 -19.17
N GLU A 45 -16.06 -8.61 -18.15
CA GLU A 45 -16.96 -9.43 -17.33
C GLU A 45 -17.97 -8.62 -16.50
N LYS A 46 -17.84 -7.28 -16.48
CA LYS A 46 -18.70 -6.39 -15.69
C LYS A 46 -19.73 -5.63 -16.51
N GLU A 47 -19.63 -5.64 -17.84
CA GLU A 47 -20.57 -5.03 -18.80
C GLU A 47 -21.28 -3.77 -18.27
N ASP A 48 -20.50 -2.71 -18.03
CA ASP A 48 -21.00 -1.49 -17.40
C ASP A 48 -21.11 -0.33 -18.40
N PRO A 49 -22.34 0.03 -18.83
CA PRO A 49 -22.55 1.12 -19.79
C PRO A 49 -22.23 2.49 -19.21
N HIS A 50 -22.10 2.63 -17.88
CA HIS A 50 -21.89 3.91 -17.18
C HIS A 50 -20.46 4.08 -16.64
N MET A 51 -19.49 3.29 -17.13
CA MET A 51 -18.10 3.30 -16.66
C MET A 51 -17.49 4.71 -16.58
N LYS A 52 -17.69 5.55 -17.61
CA LYS A 52 -17.17 6.93 -17.62
C LYS A 52 -17.69 7.76 -16.44
N ARG A 53 -19.00 7.67 -16.16
CA ARG A 53 -19.64 8.38 -15.05
C ARG A 53 -19.13 7.88 -13.71
N LYS A 54 -18.96 6.56 -13.55
CA LYS A 54 -18.43 5.97 -12.32
C LYS A 54 -16.96 6.36 -12.07
N VAL A 55 -16.14 6.44 -13.12
CA VAL A 55 -14.76 6.93 -13.02
C VAL A 55 -14.71 8.41 -12.60
N LEU A 56 -15.60 9.25 -13.14
CA LEU A 56 -15.72 10.65 -12.75
C LEU A 56 -16.13 10.78 -11.28
N SER A 57 -17.21 10.11 -10.88
CA SER A 57 -17.69 10.11 -9.50
C SER A 57 -16.64 9.62 -8.50
N LEU A 58 -15.93 8.54 -8.83
CA LEU A 58 -14.82 8.08 -8.00
C LEU A 58 -13.71 9.14 -7.87
N SER A 59 -13.40 9.85 -8.96
CA SER A 59 -12.38 10.90 -8.96
C SER A 59 -12.79 12.09 -8.11
N GLU A 60 -14.07 12.47 -8.15
CA GLU A 60 -14.66 13.51 -7.29
C GLU A 60 -14.57 13.12 -5.81
N SER A 61 -14.92 11.88 -5.45
CA SER A 61 -14.79 11.39 -4.06
C SER A 61 -13.35 11.45 -3.56
N PHE A 62 -12.35 11.16 -4.41
CA PHE A 62 -10.94 11.34 -4.03
C PHE A 62 -10.53 12.81 -3.84
N HIS A 63 -11.13 13.72 -4.60
CA HIS A 63 -10.85 15.15 -4.47
C HIS A 63 -11.37 15.67 -3.12
N GLU A 64 -12.60 15.32 -2.74
CA GLU A 64 -13.18 15.65 -1.44
C GLU A 64 -12.33 15.12 -0.28
N VAL A 65 -11.89 13.87 -0.36
CA VAL A 65 -11.00 13.27 0.65
C VAL A 65 -9.66 13.99 0.74
N LYS A 66 -9.10 14.41 -0.41
CA LYS A 66 -7.84 15.15 -0.43
C LYS A 66 -8.00 16.50 0.27
N GLU A 67 -9.07 17.22 0.01
CA GLU A 67 -9.35 18.50 0.67
C GLU A 67 -9.48 18.34 2.19
N VAL A 68 -10.22 17.32 2.66
CA VAL A 68 -10.29 17.01 4.10
C VAL A 68 -8.92 16.67 4.68
N ASN A 69 -8.15 15.84 3.98
CA ASN A 69 -6.81 15.43 4.43
C ASN A 69 -5.79 16.57 4.44
N LEU A 70 -5.96 17.63 3.63
CA LEU A 70 -5.09 18.81 3.70
C LEU A 70 -5.30 19.62 4.99
N LEU A 71 -6.49 19.50 5.60
CA LEU A 71 -6.85 20.21 6.84
C LEU A 71 -6.36 19.46 8.09
N LEU A 72 -6.25 18.13 8.04
CA LEU A 72 -5.83 17.28 9.16
C LEU A 72 -4.41 17.58 9.71
N PRO A 73 -3.36 17.76 8.88
CA PRO A 73 -2.03 18.10 9.38
C PRO A 73 -2.01 19.40 10.18
N ARG A 74 -2.82 20.41 9.81
CA ARG A 74 -2.86 21.70 10.49
C ARG A 74 -3.50 21.62 11.88
N SER A 75 -4.50 20.77 12.07
CA SER A 75 -5.17 20.61 13.37
C SER A 75 -4.40 19.66 14.28
N THR A 76 -3.96 18.50 13.77
CA THR A 76 -3.26 17.50 14.56
C THR A 76 -1.86 17.95 15.00
N SER A 77 -1.13 18.69 14.15
CA SER A 77 0.19 19.22 14.55
C SER A 77 0.09 20.30 15.63
N LYS A 78 -0.94 21.16 15.61
CA LYS A 78 -1.18 22.12 16.68
C LYS A 78 -1.49 21.42 18.01
N GLU A 79 -2.36 20.42 17.97
CA GLU A 79 -2.80 19.69 19.18
C GLU A 79 -1.67 18.86 19.81
N LEU A 80 -0.79 18.24 19.00
CA LEU A 80 0.38 17.50 19.47
C LEU A 80 1.50 18.40 20.02
N VAL A 81 1.61 19.65 19.55
CA VAL A 81 2.56 20.63 20.06
C VAL A 81 2.10 21.20 21.41
N GLU A 82 0.79 21.38 21.59
CA GLU A 82 0.22 21.94 22.82
C GLU A 82 0.16 20.94 23.99
N ASP A 83 -0.07 19.64 23.73
CA ASP A 83 -0.05 18.60 24.78
C ASP A 83 0.41 17.22 24.26
N PRO A 84 1.72 16.91 24.35
CA PRO A 84 2.29 15.65 23.85
C PRO A 84 1.74 14.40 24.56
N LEU A 85 1.30 14.52 25.82
CA LEU A 85 0.95 13.39 26.69
C LEU A 85 -0.54 13.02 26.64
N LYS A 86 -1.40 13.91 26.13
CA LYS A 86 -2.83 13.65 25.94
C LYS A 86 -3.11 12.44 25.04
N SER A 87 -2.28 12.25 24.01
CA SER A 87 -2.38 11.10 23.10
C SER A 87 -2.09 9.77 23.81
N MET A 88 -1.23 9.80 24.82
CA MET A 88 -0.68 8.62 25.50
C MET A 88 -1.57 8.12 26.66
N GLN A 89 -2.35 9.01 27.29
CA GLN A 89 -3.26 8.65 28.39
C GLN A 89 -4.56 7.98 27.92
N SER A 90 -4.88 8.03 26.62
CA SER A 90 -6.04 7.35 26.05
C SER A 90 -5.73 5.89 25.69
N SER A 91 -5.35 5.10 26.70
CA SER A 91 -5.13 3.64 26.63
C SER A 91 -6.42 2.83 26.41
N LYS A 92 -7.37 3.37 25.63
CA LYS A 92 -8.41 2.57 24.99
C LYS A 92 -7.73 1.78 23.88
N ARG A 93 -7.29 0.55 24.23
CA ARG A 93 -7.08 -0.62 23.36
C ARG A 93 -7.36 -0.25 21.91
N TRP A 94 -6.29 -0.11 21.10
CA TRP A 94 -6.29 0.21 19.67
C TRP A 94 -7.43 -0.49 18.91
N LYS A 95 -8.67 -0.01 19.10
CA LYS A 95 -9.71 -0.11 18.11
C LYS A 95 -9.08 0.68 17.01
N ILE A 96 -8.71 0.01 15.93
CA ILE A 96 -8.38 0.66 14.67
C ILE A 96 -9.68 1.39 14.22
N LYS A 97 -10.04 2.47 14.92
CA LYS A 97 -10.57 3.67 14.29
C LYS A 97 -9.32 4.18 13.59
N SER A 98 -9.17 3.79 12.33
CA SER A 98 -8.02 4.15 11.52
C SER A 98 -7.68 5.61 11.78
N ALA A 99 -6.40 5.95 11.97
CA ALA A 99 -5.96 7.35 11.97
C ALA A 99 -6.41 8.08 10.68
N TYR A 100 -6.76 7.32 9.63
CA TYR A 100 -7.72 7.68 8.58
C TYR A 100 -9.16 7.61 9.09
N GLY A 101 -9.56 8.47 10.03
CA GLY A 101 -10.93 8.50 10.53
C GLY A 101 -11.91 8.59 9.37
N ASP A 102 -12.96 7.77 9.40
CA ASP A 102 -14.08 7.68 8.44
C ASP A 102 -13.94 8.59 7.20
N ILE A 103 -12.98 8.29 6.31
CA ILE A 103 -12.68 9.13 5.14
C ILE A 103 -13.83 9.13 4.11
N GLY A 104 -15.01 8.61 4.48
CA GLY A 104 -16.22 8.50 3.65
C GLY A 104 -16.09 7.53 2.48
N LEU A 105 -14.86 7.23 2.04
CA LEU A 105 -14.59 6.53 0.80
C LEU A 105 -14.66 5.01 1.03
N LYS A 106 -15.85 4.47 0.79
CA LYS A 106 -16.13 3.03 0.82
C LYS A 106 -16.12 2.49 -0.60
N TYR A 107 -15.20 1.57 -0.88
CA TYR A 107 -15.16 0.90 -2.17
C TYR A 107 -16.20 -0.22 -2.24
N ARG A 108 -17.35 0.04 -2.89
CA ARG A 108 -18.29 -1.00 -3.30
C ARG A 108 -17.92 -1.49 -4.70
N ASP A 109 -18.76 -2.34 -5.28
CA ASP A 109 -18.47 -2.99 -6.57
C ASP A 109 -18.27 -1.96 -7.69
N ASP A 110 -19.10 -0.91 -7.73
CA ASP A 110 -19.02 0.14 -8.74
C ASP A 110 -17.74 0.99 -8.62
N GLU A 111 -17.42 1.45 -7.42
CA GLU A 111 -16.20 2.22 -7.17
C GLU A 111 -14.96 1.36 -7.42
N THR A 112 -15.02 0.07 -7.10
CA THR A 112 -13.91 -0.87 -7.35
C THR A 112 -13.69 -1.07 -8.84
N ILE A 113 -14.75 -1.22 -9.64
CA ILE A 113 -14.66 -1.34 -11.09
C ILE A 113 -14.05 -0.07 -11.69
N ALA A 114 -14.56 1.10 -11.28
CA ALA A 114 -14.02 2.40 -11.68
C ALA A 114 -12.53 2.55 -11.28
N TYR A 115 -12.15 2.08 -10.10
CA TYR A 115 -10.78 2.10 -9.62
C TYR A 115 -9.87 1.21 -10.49
N VAL A 116 -10.31 0.00 -10.83
CA VAL A 116 -9.56 -0.90 -11.72
C VAL A 116 -9.39 -0.28 -13.11
N ALA A 117 -10.42 0.39 -13.63
CA ALA A 117 -10.37 1.01 -14.95
C ALA A 117 -9.44 2.21 -15.02
N SER A 118 -9.42 3.06 -13.98
CA SER A 118 -8.79 4.38 -14.04
C SER A 118 -7.55 4.55 -13.16
N ARG A 119 -7.50 3.91 -11.99
CA ARG A 119 -6.49 4.17 -10.95
C ARG A 119 -5.45 3.05 -10.87
N MET A 120 -5.87 1.78 -10.96
CA MET A 120 -4.97 0.64 -10.83
C MET A 120 -3.74 0.71 -11.77
N PRO A 121 -3.87 1.07 -13.06
CA PRO A 121 -2.72 1.26 -13.95
C PRO A 121 -1.71 2.30 -13.44
N ALA A 122 -2.21 3.42 -12.93
CA ALA A 122 -1.38 4.52 -12.44
C ALA A 122 -0.68 4.15 -11.13
N VAL A 123 -1.39 3.49 -10.21
CA VAL A 123 -0.82 3.00 -8.95
C VAL A 123 0.25 1.94 -9.22
N TYR A 124 0.00 1.01 -10.15
CA TYR A 124 1.01 0.05 -10.59
C TYR A 124 2.27 0.75 -11.10
N ALA A 125 2.14 1.75 -11.98
CA ALA A 125 3.27 2.48 -12.55
C ALA A 125 4.08 3.21 -11.47
N ALA A 126 3.41 3.85 -10.51
CA ALA A 126 4.06 4.50 -9.37
C ALA A 126 4.83 3.48 -8.51
N CYS A 127 4.20 2.37 -8.12
CA CYS A 127 4.86 1.31 -7.35
C CYS A 127 6.04 0.72 -8.11
N TYR A 128 5.88 0.42 -9.41
CA TYR A 128 6.95 -0.12 -10.24
C TYR A 128 8.16 0.82 -10.28
N ARG A 129 7.92 2.12 -10.43
CA ARG A 129 8.98 3.13 -10.49
C ARG A 129 9.76 3.20 -9.19
N VAL A 130 9.06 3.19 -8.05
CA VAL A 130 9.66 3.20 -6.71
C VAL A 130 10.44 1.92 -6.46
N LEU A 131 9.84 0.76 -6.69
CA LEU A 131 10.47 -0.54 -6.45
C LEU A 131 11.68 -0.78 -7.37
N SER A 132 11.62 -0.33 -8.63
CA SER A 132 12.76 -0.37 -9.54
C SER A 132 13.93 0.48 -9.03
N GLU A 133 13.64 1.64 -8.44
CA GLU A 133 14.66 2.49 -7.82
C GLU A 133 15.27 1.81 -6.59
N VAL A 134 14.46 1.13 -5.78
CA VAL A 134 14.94 0.32 -4.65
C VAL A 134 15.90 -0.77 -5.15
N LYS A 135 15.49 -1.56 -6.15
CA LYS A 135 16.34 -2.60 -6.75
C LYS A 135 17.64 -2.03 -7.32
N ARG A 136 17.57 -0.85 -7.96
CA ARG A 136 18.75 -0.18 -8.52
C ARG A 136 19.75 0.25 -7.43
N ARG A 137 19.25 0.73 -6.29
CA ARG A 137 20.09 1.19 -5.17
C ARG A 137 20.58 0.05 -4.29
N LEU A 138 19.83 -1.05 -4.23
CA LEU A 138 20.13 -2.24 -3.44
C LEU A 138 20.09 -3.47 -4.37
N PRO A 139 21.12 -3.67 -5.22
CA PRO A 139 21.11 -4.75 -6.22
C PRO A 139 21.03 -6.15 -5.61
N ASP A 140 21.59 -6.32 -4.42
CA ASP A 140 21.59 -7.60 -3.69
C ASP A 140 20.28 -7.84 -2.91
N PHE A 141 19.41 -6.83 -2.81
CA PHE A 141 18.14 -6.99 -2.12
C PHE A 141 17.16 -7.83 -2.95
N SER A 142 16.71 -8.94 -2.35
CA SER A 142 15.82 -9.91 -2.96
C SER A 142 14.72 -10.28 -1.96
N PRO A 143 13.54 -9.63 -2.02
CA PRO A 143 12.49 -9.87 -1.04
C PRO A 143 11.89 -11.27 -1.21
N ALA A 144 11.97 -12.09 -0.16
CA ALA A 144 11.37 -13.43 -0.11
C ALA A 144 9.93 -13.42 0.42
N LYS A 145 9.66 -12.60 1.44
CA LYS A 145 8.37 -12.51 2.13
C LYS A 145 7.92 -11.05 2.20
N VAL A 146 6.72 -10.76 1.71
CA VAL A 146 6.18 -9.38 1.66
C VAL A 146 4.80 -9.32 2.29
N LEU A 147 4.56 -8.22 3.01
CA LEU A 147 3.24 -7.81 3.51
C LEU A 147 2.83 -6.53 2.77
N ASP A 148 1.66 -6.55 2.14
CA ASP A 148 1.05 -5.40 1.49
C ASP A 148 -0.22 -5.02 2.25
N PHE A 149 -0.17 -3.90 2.97
CA PHE A 149 -1.26 -3.42 3.82
C PHE A 149 -2.05 -2.32 3.09
N GLY A 150 -3.36 -2.54 2.93
CA GLY A 150 -4.19 -1.72 2.04
C GLY A 150 -3.95 -2.09 0.57
N ALA A 151 -3.83 -3.39 0.29
CA ALA A 151 -3.43 -3.90 -1.02
C ALA A 151 -4.40 -3.52 -2.16
N GLY A 152 -5.64 -3.17 -1.84
CA GLY A 152 -6.68 -2.82 -2.81
C GLY A 152 -6.88 -3.95 -3.83
N THR A 153 -6.68 -3.62 -5.11
CA THR A 153 -6.75 -4.58 -6.22
C THR A 153 -5.43 -5.30 -6.52
N GLY A 154 -4.39 -5.09 -5.70
CA GLY A 154 -3.09 -5.75 -5.81
C GLY A 154 -2.09 -5.06 -6.75
N SER A 155 -2.22 -3.75 -6.97
CA SER A 155 -1.33 -2.99 -7.87
C SER A 155 0.15 -3.12 -7.50
N ALA A 156 0.49 -3.01 -6.21
CA ALA A 156 1.85 -3.12 -5.71
C ALA A 156 2.40 -4.55 -5.88
N MET A 157 1.56 -5.57 -5.65
CA MET A 157 1.91 -6.97 -5.91
C MET A 157 2.24 -7.24 -7.38
N TRP A 158 1.50 -6.64 -8.33
CA TRP A 158 1.87 -6.71 -9.74
C TRP A 158 3.23 -6.07 -10.03
N ALA A 159 3.51 -4.91 -9.43
CA ALA A 159 4.79 -4.22 -9.59
C ALA A 159 5.96 -5.02 -9.00
N LEU A 160 5.78 -5.57 -7.80
CA LEU A 160 6.76 -6.43 -7.12
C LEU A 160 7.18 -7.62 -8.00
N ARG A 161 6.21 -8.29 -8.65
CA ARG A 161 6.51 -9.43 -9.54
C ARG A 161 7.26 -9.03 -10.81
N GLU A 162 7.08 -7.81 -11.28
CA GLU A 162 7.82 -7.31 -12.43
C GLU A 162 9.27 -6.97 -12.05
N VAL A 163 9.47 -6.36 -10.87
CA VAL A 163 10.80 -5.96 -10.39
C VAL A 163 11.61 -7.17 -9.89
N TRP A 164 11.00 -8.11 -9.18
CA TRP A 164 11.62 -9.35 -8.68
C TRP A 164 10.82 -10.60 -9.07
N PRO A 165 10.96 -11.11 -10.31
CA PRO A 165 10.13 -12.20 -10.83
C PRO A 165 10.38 -13.57 -10.18
N LYS A 166 11.51 -13.77 -9.49
CA LYS A 166 11.94 -15.08 -8.96
C LYS A 166 12.29 -15.09 -7.46
N SER A 167 12.23 -13.94 -6.77
CA SER A 167 12.62 -13.88 -5.35
C SER A 167 11.50 -14.27 -4.39
N MET A 168 10.25 -14.08 -4.81
CA MET A 168 9.11 -14.04 -3.92
C MET A 168 8.59 -15.44 -3.59
N GLU A 169 8.75 -15.85 -2.33
CA GLU A 169 8.18 -17.09 -1.78
C GLU A 169 6.74 -16.89 -1.30
N LYS A 170 6.49 -15.78 -0.59
CA LYS A 170 5.18 -15.50 0.04
C LYS A 170 4.84 -14.01 -0.02
N ILE A 171 3.60 -13.72 -0.43
CA ILE A 171 3.03 -12.37 -0.41
C ILE A 171 1.72 -12.43 0.37
N ASN A 172 1.62 -11.66 1.46
CA ASN A 172 0.40 -11.51 2.23
C ASN A 172 -0.24 -10.17 1.85
N LEU A 173 -1.44 -10.24 1.27
CA LEU A 173 -2.21 -9.07 0.89
C LEU A 173 -3.32 -8.83 1.92
N ILE A 174 -3.33 -7.64 2.51
CA ILE A 174 -4.29 -7.23 3.51
C ILE A 174 -5.14 -6.09 2.93
N GLU A 175 -6.43 -6.33 2.78
CA GLU A 175 -7.37 -5.35 2.23
C GLU A 175 -8.70 -5.42 2.97
N PRO A 176 -9.21 -4.33 3.57
CA PRO A 176 -10.49 -4.34 4.29
C PRO A 176 -11.72 -4.40 3.36
N SER A 177 -11.68 -3.80 2.16
CA SER A 177 -12.82 -3.83 1.26
C SER A 177 -12.96 -5.21 0.60
N GLN A 178 -14.08 -5.88 0.87
CA GLN A 178 -14.41 -7.15 0.22
C GLN A 178 -14.53 -7.01 -1.30
N SER A 179 -15.00 -5.86 -1.79
CA SER A 179 -15.11 -5.63 -3.23
C SER A 179 -13.73 -5.57 -3.89
N MET A 180 -12.81 -4.81 -3.29
CA MET A 180 -11.41 -4.72 -3.72
C MET A 180 -10.72 -6.08 -3.66
N GLN A 181 -10.94 -6.86 -2.60
CA GLN A 181 -10.42 -8.24 -2.49
C GLN A 181 -10.90 -9.12 -3.65
N ARG A 182 -12.22 -9.14 -3.93
CA ARG A 182 -12.78 -9.92 -5.04
C ARG A 182 -12.20 -9.49 -6.39
N ALA A 183 -11.99 -8.18 -6.58
CA ALA A 183 -11.34 -7.67 -7.77
C ALA A 183 -9.88 -8.12 -7.87
N GLY A 184 -9.10 -7.95 -6.80
CA GLY A 184 -7.71 -8.40 -6.72
C GLY A 184 -7.58 -9.89 -7.00
N GLN A 185 -8.43 -10.74 -6.42
CA GLN A 185 -8.42 -12.19 -6.66
C GLN A 185 -8.73 -12.56 -8.12
N ARG A 186 -9.61 -11.82 -8.80
CA ARG A 186 -9.91 -12.03 -10.23
C ARG A 186 -8.78 -11.55 -11.13
N LEU A 187 -8.12 -10.46 -10.76
CA LEU A 187 -7.00 -9.89 -11.50
C LEU A 187 -5.76 -10.76 -11.36
N ILE A 188 -5.48 -11.26 -10.16
CA ILE A 188 -4.31 -12.07 -9.84
C ILE A 188 -4.62 -13.55 -10.10
N LYS A 189 -4.13 -14.08 -11.22
CA LYS A 189 -4.13 -15.54 -11.44
C LYS A 189 -2.94 -16.18 -10.70
N GLY A 190 -3.20 -17.01 -9.68
CA GLY A 190 -2.20 -17.82 -8.98
C GLY A 190 -2.56 -18.16 -7.53
N LYS A 191 -1.78 -19.06 -6.90
CA LYS A 191 -1.90 -19.42 -5.47
C LYS A 191 -1.32 -18.29 -4.60
N TYR A 192 -2.13 -17.29 -4.26
CA TYR A 192 -1.76 -16.24 -3.30
C TYR A 192 -2.79 -16.24 -2.18
N MET A 193 -2.32 -16.07 -0.93
CA MET A 193 -3.23 -15.91 0.20
C MET A 193 -3.58 -14.44 0.35
N LEU A 194 -4.74 -14.06 -0.20
CA LEU A 194 -5.41 -12.83 0.22
C LEU A 194 -5.99 -13.08 1.61
N HIS A 195 -5.55 -12.30 2.60
CA HIS A 195 -6.09 -12.37 3.94
C HIS A 195 -7.07 -11.22 4.16
N CYS A 196 -8.31 -11.58 4.49
CA CYS A 196 -9.36 -10.62 4.85
C CYS A 196 -9.19 -10.19 6.30
N LEU A 197 -8.95 -8.90 6.54
CA LEU A 197 -9.23 -8.29 7.85
C LEU A 197 -10.70 -7.84 7.84
N SER A 198 -11.61 -8.77 8.12
CA SER A 198 -12.98 -8.40 8.50
C SER A 198 -12.92 -7.76 9.89
N SER A 199 -13.53 -6.58 10.07
CA SER A 199 -13.58 -5.86 11.36
C SER A 199 -14.24 -6.67 12.48
N ASN A 200 -14.87 -7.80 12.17
CA ASN A 200 -15.64 -8.61 13.11
C ASN A 200 -14.93 -9.92 13.51
N ASN A 201 -13.66 -10.13 13.12
CA ASN A 201 -12.94 -11.35 13.48
C ASN A 201 -11.61 -11.04 14.22
N PRO A 202 -11.59 -11.11 15.57
CA PRO A 202 -10.37 -10.89 16.35
C PRO A 202 -9.28 -11.96 16.12
N TYR A 203 -9.58 -13.04 15.39
CA TYR A 203 -8.66 -14.16 15.15
C TYR A 203 -7.77 -14.00 13.90
N VAL A 204 -7.93 -12.94 13.11
CA VAL A 204 -7.07 -12.73 11.92
C VAL A 204 -5.66 -12.24 12.32
N LEU A 205 -5.57 -11.44 13.39
CA LEU A 205 -4.30 -11.02 13.97
C LEU A 205 -3.52 -12.20 14.58
N THR A 206 -4.20 -13.16 15.21
CA THR A 206 -3.56 -14.38 15.75
C THR A 206 -3.11 -15.38 14.68
N ARG A 207 -3.69 -15.35 13.47
CA ARG A 207 -3.17 -16.09 12.30
C ARG A 207 -1.97 -15.41 11.63
N LEU A 208 -1.88 -14.08 11.70
CA LEU A 208 -0.69 -13.36 11.29
C LEU A 208 0.49 -13.65 12.23
N THR A 209 0.28 -13.72 13.55
CA THR A 209 1.34 -14.05 14.52
C THR A 209 1.80 -15.51 14.47
N SER A 210 0.96 -16.46 14.02
CA SER A 210 1.37 -17.86 13.87
C SER A 210 2.11 -18.16 12.54
N SER A 211 1.95 -17.30 11.52
CA SER A 211 2.83 -17.30 10.33
C SER A 211 4.08 -16.43 10.49
N PHE A 212 4.10 -15.56 11.51
CA PHE A 212 5.23 -14.73 11.92
C PHE A 212 5.60 -15.05 13.37
N SER A 213 6.27 -16.17 13.62
CA SER A 213 6.88 -16.48 14.92
C SER A 213 8.04 -15.54 15.31
N CYS A 214 8.16 -14.36 14.69
CA CYS A 214 9.26 -13.41 14.89
C CYS A 214 8.75 -11.96 15.00
N LEU A 215 7.67 -11.74 15.76
CA LEU A 215 7.32 -10.42 16.28
C LEU A 215 6.85 -10.60 17.73
N ARG A 216 7.72 -11.22 18.54
CA ARG A 216 7.71 -10.96 19.98
C ARG A 216 8.39 -9.60 20.12
N MET A 217 7.60 -8.54 20.33
CA MET A 217 8.14 -7.27 20.81
C MET A 217 8.64 -7.53 22.24
N GLU A 218 9.87 -8.04 22.35
CA GLU A 218 10.62 -7.90 23.60
C GLU A 218 10.87 -6.40 23.78
N SER A 219 10.28 -5.84 24.82
CA SER A 219 10.49 -4.46 25.26
C SER A 219 11.98 -4.21 25.44
N TYR A 220 12.60 -3.48 24.52
CA TYR A 220 13.89 -2.86 24.77
C TYR A 220 13.66 -1.73 25.78
N ARG A 221 13.91 -2.04 27.05
CA ARG A 221 14.27 -1.04 28.07
C ARG A 221 15.54 -0.35 27.56
N VAL A 222 15.41 0.92 27.21
CA VAL A 222 16.55 1.82 27.03
C VAL A 222 17.06 2.13 28.43
N LEU A 223 18.35 1.83 28.65
CA LEU A 223 19.15 2.37 29.75
C LEU A 223 19.36 3.87 29.54
#